data_AF-A0A7G8WBL9-F1
#
_entry.id   AF-A0A7G8WBL9-F1
#
_cell.length_a   1.000
_cell.length_b   1.000
_cell.length_c   1.000
_cell.angle_alpha   90.00
_cell.angle_beta   90.00
_cell.angle_gamma   90.00
#
_symmetry.space_group_name_H-M   'P 1'
#
loop_
_entity.id
_entity.type
_entity.pdbx_description
1 polymer ?
#
loop_
_entity_poly.entity_id
_entity_poly.type
_entity_poly.pdbx_seq_one_letter_code
_entity_poly.pdbx_strand_id
1 'polypeptide(L)'
;MPTEEPALAFKLKVINKAEVTKNKNVNAIIDAFPKVNDISDSSTNLQGRSTYIEAYDFYVDDETVNYVTYGSYDSYTFAIHRSQDNGLVENLVLSKQVDGSYKASITSYNLSEAEKQAIKAGNTPLDIAQKTSVSSMMSRESVGEPCYEAQSITIISPSDFSASHTINIQAEVPCPTDDSNDGFWDDDGDTSGGGGGGVGGNPDTGSDPFGGLLGGGNGIGDGTGNPNQTDPNDPDTTDPDDTQDCLELDAEGNCMDDATAILITENNSTGADDPCFQLKRLTSPPAYSETNPYTQSSSPYNTNGKNTKPRLALINIDNELSSNWEHGFGFYNRGNYPKHGPYAQHIPSKNQKNVIFPQQPYQYGTVHTHPINDVAIPMFSAEDLYSLLSVRNYYTNNSLQEYNTAGDNLFVTALVVKQNGVTHTYAIKIEDISKLQSLQALWDDSKDSNNDGIDEWKDFSDKIDGMYSEGADNINSEGAVYQKIFLEIVRDLDLGIGLYEMEATGDQPPLPLEKWKKLTLNTNNQVAATPCN
;
A
#
# COMPACT_ATOMS: atom_id res chain seq x y z
N MET A 1 57.46 -0.41 -19.11
CA MET A 1 56.10 -0.79 -19.56
C MET A 1 55.15 0.03 -18.71
N PRO A 2 54.26 0.85 -19.30
CA PRO A 2 53.23 1.47 -18.51
C PRO A 2 52.35 0.35 -17.97
N THR A 3 52.22 0.26 -16.66
CA THR A 3 51.22 -0.57 -16.00
C THR A 3 49.86 0.00 -16.38
N GLU A 4 49.09 -0.73 -17.18
CA GLU A 4 47.67 -0.41 -17.40
C GLU A 4 47.01 -0.30 -16.03
N GLU A 5 46.59 0.92 -15.70
CA GLU A 5 45.75 1.16 -14.55
C GLU A 5 44.43 0.44 -14.82
N PRO A 6 43.94 -0.39 -13.88
CA PRO A 6 42.74 -1.19 -14.13
C PRO A 6 41.57 -0.25 -14.46
N ALA A 7 40.88 -0.52 -15.57
CA ALA A 7 39.72 0.24 -15.99
C ALA A 7 38.70 0.33 -14.84
N LEU A 8 38.22 1.55 -14.57
CA LEU A 8 37.16 1.80 -13.60
C LEU A 8 35.90 1.07 -14.06
N ALA A 9 35.34 0.25 -13.18
CA ALA A 9 34.13 -0.53 -13.42
C ALA A 9 33.29 -0.57 -12.16
N PHE A 10 31.96 -0.61 -12.34
CA PHE A 10 31.02 -0.76 -11.24
C PHE A 10 31.30 -2.07 -10.50
N LYS A 11 31.12 -2.02 -9.18
CA LYS A 11 31.14 -3.20 -8.32
C LYS A 11 29.87 -3.19 -7.50
N LEU A 12 29.14 -4.29 -7.53
CA LEU A 12 27.97 -4.53 -6.72
C LEU A 12 28.33 -5.51 -5.60
N LYS A 13 27.94 -5.18 -4.37
CA LYS A 13 28.04 -6.07 -3.21
C LYS A 13 26.73 -6.06 -2.47
N VAL A 14 26.30 -7.22 -1.98
CA VAL A 14 25.24 -7.30 -0.99
C VAL A 14 25.90 -7.19 0.38
N ILE A 15 25.49 -6.20 1.17
CA ILE A 15 26.01 -5.94 2.50
C ILE A 15 24.87 -5.99 3.53
N ASN A 16 25.21 -6.14 4.81
CA ASN A 16 24.22 -6.17 5.90
C ASN A 16 24.23 -4.89 6.75
N LYS A 17 23.26 -4.76 7.66
CA LYS A 17 23.14 -3.64 8.61
C LYS A 17 24.44 -3.30 9.35
N ALA A 18 25.21 -4.31 9.78
CA ALA A 18 26.47 -4.08 10.50
C ALA A 18 27.57 -3.47 9.62
N GLU A 19 27.48 -3.62 8.30
CA GLU A 19 28.36 -2.96 7.34
C GLU A 19 27.86 -1.56 6.98
N VAL A 20 26.54 -1.40 6.75
CA VAL A 20 25.91 -0.09 6.49
C VAL A 20 26.21 0.88 7.63
N THR A 21 26.09 0.42 8.87
CA THR A 21 26.30 1.24 10.08
C THR A 21 27.73 1.80 10.23
N LYS A 22 28.70 1.29 9.45
CA LYS A 22 30.05 1.88 9.40
C LYS A 22 30.07 3.23 8.68
N ASN A 23 29.09 3.51 7.81
CA ASN A 23 28.95 4.79 7.11
C ASN A 23 28.04 5.74 7.89
N LYS A 24 28.64 6.71 8.58
CA LYS A 24 27.91 7.66 9.44
C LYS A 24 26.96 8.57 8.66
N ASN A 25 27.27 8.91 7.41
CA ASN A 25 26.45 9.82 6.60
C ASN A 25 25.15 9.12 6.16
N VAL A 26 25.25 7.86 5.74
CA VAL A 26 24.08 7.02 5.44
C VAL A 26 23.19 6.86 6.66
N ASN A 27 23.77 6.54 7.82
CA ASN A 27 23.00 6.44 9.06
C ASN A 27 22.33 7.76 9.42
N ALA A 28 23.03 8.89 9.27
CA ALA A 28 22.48 10.20 9.58
C ALA A 28 21.24 10.51 8.74
N ILE A 29 21.20 10.10 7.47
CA ILE A 29 20.04 10.29 6.59
C ILE A 29 18.90 9.37 7.00
N ILE A 30 19.18 8.08 7.24
CA ILE A 30 18.17 7.13 7.75
C ILE A 30 17.60 7.60 9.09
N ASP A 31 18.43 8.19 9.94
CA ASP A 31 18.09 8.74 11.25
C ASP A 31 17.35 10.08 11.18
N ALA A 32 17.58 10.88 10.13
CA ALA A 32 16.95 12.17 9.92
C ALA A 32 15.52 12.07 9.38
N PHE A 33 15.14 10.93 8.77
CA PHE A 33 13.75 10.72 8.40
C PHE A 33 12.85 10.84 9.64
N PRO A 34 11.68 11.49 9.53
CA PRO A 34 10.73 11.55 10.64
C PRO A 34 10.28 10.13 10.99
N LYS A 35 10.91 9.59 12.02
CA LYS A 35 10.53 8.34 12.65
C LYS A 35 9.43 8.67 13.63
N VAL A 36 8.40 7.85 13.66
CA VAL A 36 7.57 7.77 14.85
C VAL A 36 8.51 7.31 15.96
N ASN A 37 8.75 8.16 16.97
CA ASN A 37 9.48 7.75 18.16
C ASN A 37 8.80 6.49 18.69
N ASP A 38 9.44 5.34 18.53
CA ASP A 38 8.92 4.08 19.03
C ASP A 38 8.65 4.26 20.53
N ILE A 39 7.41 3.96 20.90
CA ILE A 39 7.01 3.63 22.26
C ILE A 39 8.05 2.63 22.76
N SER A 40 8.79 3.05 23.77
CA SER A 40 9.97 2.37 24.31
C SER A 40 9.61 1.12 25.11
N ASP A 41 8.72 0.26 24.62
CA ASP A 41 8.36 -0.99 25.30
C ASP A 41 8.47 -2.18 24.36
N SER A 42 9.52 -2.95 24.63
CA SER A 42 9.84 -4.27 24.13
C SER A 42 8.63 -5.11 23.69
N SER A 43 8.45 -5.33 22.39
CA SER A 43 8.09 -6.66 21.85
C SER A 43 7.97 -6.68 20.31
N THR A 44 8.57 -7.71 19.72
CA THR A 44 8.40 -8.29 18.37
C THR A 44 9.41 -7.91 17.26
N ASN A 45 10.01 -8.96 16.68
CA ASN A 45 11.22 -9.04 15.85
C ASN A 45 11.26 -8.25 14.52
N LEU A 46 10.26 -7.43 14.20
CA LEU A 46 10.27 -6.57 13.00
C LEU A 46 10.85 -5.18 13.28
N GLN A 47 10.64 -4.63 14.48
CA GLN A 47 11.23 -3.34 14.88
C GLN A 47 12.76 -3.38 14.98
N GLY A 48 13.38 -4.57 15.03
CA GLY A 48 14.84 -4.71 14.92
C GLY A 48 15.37 -4.60 13.49
N ARG A 49 14.50 -4.77 12.47
CA ARG A 49 14.86 -5.08 11.07
C ARG A 49 14.40 -4.04 10.05
N SER A 50 13.46 -3.17 10.42
CA SER A 50 13.00 -2.11 9.52
C SER A 50 12.69 -0.81 10.24
N THR A 51 12.93 0.31 9.55
CA THR A 51 12.68 1.67 10.06
C THR A 51 11.46 2.25 9.33
N TYR A 52 10.43 2.67 10.06
CA TYR A 52 9.25 3.32 9.47
C TYR A 52 9.52 4.81 9.21
N ILE A 53 9.19 5.27 8.01
CA ILE A 53 9.32 6.65 7.55
C ILE A 53 7.91 7.23 7.35
N GLU A 54 7.44 8.00 8.33
CA GLU A 54 6.06 8.48 8.40
C GLU A 54 5.71 9.41 7.22
N ALA A 55 6.61 10.32 6.87
CA ALA A 55 6.38 11.32 5.82
C ALA A 55 6.06 10.71 4.44
N TYR A 56 6.44 9.45 4.21
CA TYR A 56 6.28 8.77 2.93
C TYR A 56 5.50 7.44 3.03
N ASP A 57 5.04 7.09 4.24
CA ASP A 57 4.29 5.87 4.58
C ASP A 57 4.93 4.57 4.05
N PHE A 58 6.19 4.32 4.39
CA PHE A 58 6.86 3.06 4.12
C PHE A 58 7.87 2.66 5.19
N TYR A 59 8.24 1.39 5.21
CA TYR A 59 9.29 0.79 6.02
C TYR A 59 10.52 0.55 5.15
N VAL A 60 11.70 0.91 5.63
CA VAL A 60 12.98 0.55 5.01
C VAL A 60 13.46 -0.76 5.61
N ASP A 61 13.71 -1.78 4.78
CA ASP A 61 14.43 -2.99 5.19
C ASP A 61 15.94 -2.72 5.13
N ASP A 62 16.59 -2.79 6.28
CA ASP A 62 18.02 -2.55 6.43
C ASP A 62 18.84 -3.82 6.69
N GLU A 63 18.22 -5.02 6.62
CA GLU A 63 18.94 -6.28 6.80
C GLU A 63 19.87 -6.57 5.62
N THR A 64 19.38 -6.32 4.41
CA THR A 64 20.09 -6.60 3.16
C THR A 64 20.10 -5.33 2.30
N VAL A 65 21.29 -4.88 1.90
CA VAL A 65 21.46 -3.64 1.14
C VAL A 65 22.36 -3.93 -0.05
N ASN A 66 21.93 -3.46 -1.23
CA ASN A 66 22.80 -3.46 -2.39
C ASN A 66 23.72 -2.23 -2.30
N TYR A 67 25.03 -2.48 -2.34
CA TYR A 67 26.07 -1.46 -2.28
C TYR A 67 26.82 -1.42 -3.61
N VAL A 68 26.69 -0.31 -4.32
CA VAL A 68 27.35 -0.07 -5.61
C VAL A 68 28.54 0.87 -5.39
N THR A 69 29.67 0.59 -6.03
CA THR A 69 30.85 1.47 -6.01
C THR A 69 31.45 1.64 -7.39
N TYR A 70 31.94 2.84 -7.70
CA TYR A 70 32.71 3.17 -8.90
C TYR A 70 33.67 4.32 -8.57
N GLY A 71 34.99 4.10 -8.67
CA GLY A 71 35.97 5.12 -8.25
C GLY A 71 35.74 5.58 -6.80
N SER A 72 35.55 6.89 -6.61
CA SER A 72 35.20 7.52 -5.32
C SER A 72 33.68 7.56 -5.01
N TYR A 73 32.85 7.23 -5.99
CA TYR A 73 31.40 7.14 -5.84
C TYR A 73 30.97 5.84 -5.17
N ASP A 74 29.91 5.95 -4.37
CA ASP A 74 29.18 4.83 -3.84
C ASP A 74 27.69 5.13 -3.67
N SER A 75 26.85 4.08 -3.69
CA SER A 75 25.43 4.18 -3.42
C SER A 75 24.89 2.96 -2.68
N TYR A 76 23.76 3.16 -2.00
CA TYR A 76 23.09 2.17 -1.18
C TYR A 76 21.65 2.05 -1.62
N THR A 77 21.22 0.83 -1.95
CA THR A 77 19.83 0.53 -2.31
C THR A 77 19.21 -0.36 -1.24
N PHE A 78 18.21 0.18 -0.56
CA PHE A 78 17.41 -0.51 0.46
C PHE A 78 16.06 -0.89 -0.14
N ALA A 79 15.53 -2.05 0.22
CA ALA A 79 14.15 -2.34 -0.14
C ALA A 79 13.21 -1.53 0.74
N ILE A 80 12.11 -1.06 0.14
CA ILE A 80 11.04 -0.42 0.90
C ILE A 80 9.77 -1.25 0.82
N HIS A 81 9.02 -1.20 1.90
CA HIS A 81 7.77 -1.92 2.08
C HIS A 81 6.70 -0.92 2.48
N ARG A 82 5.64 -0.83 1.69
CA ARG A 82 4.50 0.01 2.06
C ARG A 82 3.55 -0.77 2.96
N SER A 83 2.80 -0.04 3.79
CA SER A 83 1.69 -0.59 4.56
C SER A 83 0.64 -1.27 3.68
N GLN A 84 0.54 -0.82 2.42
CA GLN A 84 -0.25 -1.40 1.36
C GLN A 84 0.62 -1.73 0.15
N ASP A 85 0.58 -3.00 -0.27
CA ASP A 85 1.18 -3.40 -1.54
C ASP A 85 0.50 -2.67 -2.71
N ASN A 86 1.29 -1.88 -3.44
CA ASN A 86 0.88 -1.15 -4.64
C ASN A 86 1.20 -1.93 -5.92
N GLY A 87 1.70 -3.17 -5.81
CA GLY A 87 2.11 -4.02 -6.91
C GLY A 87 3.49 -3.69 -7.48
N LEU A 88 4.19 -2.69 -6.93
CA LEU A 88 5.50 -2.25 -7.39
C LEU A 88 6.60 -2.84 -6.50
N VAL A 89 7.75 -3.12 -7.10
CA VAL A 89 8.99 -3.26 -6.32
C VAL A 89 9.51 -1.85 -6.11
N GLU A 90 9.78 -1.46 -4.86
CA GLU A 90 10.28 -0.13 -4.56
C GLU A 90 11.57 -0.20 -3.75
N ASN A 91 12.50 0.69 -4.05
CA ASN A 91 13.75 0.81 -3.32
C ASN A 91 14.02 2.26 -2.92
N LEU A 92 14.61 2.44 -1.74
CA LEU A 92 15.23 3.69 -1.33
C LEU A 92 16.68 3.65 -1.81
N VAL A 93 17.06 4.61 -2.65
CA VAL A 93 18.42 4.76 -3.16
C VAL A 93 19.06 5.98 -2.50
N LEU A 94 20.22 5.76 -1.88
CA LEU A 94 21.08 6.81 -1.37
C LEU A 94 22.32 6.91 -2.25
N SER A 95 22.42 7.97 -3.03
CA SER A 95 23.54 8.23 -3.93
C SER A 95 24.46 9.28 -3.35
N LYS A 96 25.75 8.98 -3.23
CA LYS A 96 26.74 9.94 -2.74
C LYS A 96 26.86 11.13 -3.70
N GLN A 97 27.05 12.32 -3.15
CA GLN A 97 27.28 13.58 -3.86
C GLN A 97 28.73 14.06 -3.67
N VAL A 98 29.17 15.06 -4.45
CA VAL A 98 30.56 15.56 -4.46
C VAL A 98 31.03 16.04 -3.09
N ASP A 99 30.14 16.71 -2.36
CA ASP A 99 30.38 17.19 -1.00
C ASP A 99 30.45 16.08 0.06
N GLY A 100 30.22 14.82 -0.34
CA GLY A 100 30.19 13.65 0.52
C GLY A 100 28.85 13.42 1.24
N SER A 101 27.84 14.25 0.98
CA SER A 101 26.46 14.01 1.38
C SER A 101 25.85 12.87 0.54
N TYR A 102 24.61 12.47 0.85
CA TYR A 102 23.85 11.58 -0.04
C TYR A 102 22.51 12.19 -0.38
N LYS A 103 22.15 12.05 -1.65
CA LYS A 103 20.83 12.31 -2.20
C LYS A 103 19.95 11.07 -2.03
N ALA A 104 18.74 11.25 -1.53
CA ALA A 104 17.77 10.17 -1.35
C ALA A 104 16.68 10.20 -2.42
N SER A 105 16.42 9.07 -3.05
CA SER A 105 15.34 8.89 -4.03
C SER A 105 14.63 7.56 -3.84
N ILE A 106 13.36 7.50 -4.24
CA ILE A 106 12.59 6.26 -4.32
C ILE A 106 12.57 5.82 -5.77
N THR A 107 13.06 4.62 -6.05
CA THR A 107 12.89 3.97 -7.35
C THR A 107 11.75 2.97 -7.26
N SER A 108 10.82 3.00 -8.22
CA SER A 108 9.69 2.06 -8.29
C SER A 108 9.73 1.32 -9.62
N TYR A 109 9.52 0.00 -9.58
CA TYR A 109 9.59 -0.90 -10.72
C TYR A 109 8.26 -1.66 -10.90
N ASN A 110 7.63 -1.52 -12.06
CA ASN A 110 6.46 -2.31 -12.45
C ASN A 110 6.90 -3.65 -13.08
N LEU A 111 7.12 -4.66 -12.23
CA LEU A 111 7.69 -5.95 -12.62
C LEU A 111 6.67 -7.08 -12.50
N SER A 112 6.62 -7.95 -13.50
CA SER A 112 5.92 -9.23 -13.41
C SER A 112 6.65 -10.23 -12.50
N GLU A 113 5.94 -11.27 -12.01
CA GLU A 113 6.56 -12.31 -11.18
C GLU A 113 7.72 -13.04 -11.89
N ALA A 114 7.60 -13.29 -13.19
CA ALA A 114 8.67 -13.90 -13.96
C ALA A 114 9.94 -13.03 -13.98
N GLU A 115 9.79 -11.71 -14.06
CA GLU A 115 10.90 -10.77 -14.04
C GLU A 115 11.51 -10.64 -12.65
N LYS A 116 10.70 -10.67 -11.60
CA LYS A 116 11.20 -10.72 -10.22
C LYS A 116 12.09 -11.95 -10.01
N GLN A 117 11.69 -13.11 -10.53
CA GLN A 117 12.52 -14.32 -10.47
C GLN A 117 13.78 -14.21 -11.34
N ALA A 118 13.68 -13.58 -12.52
CA ALA A 118 14.84 -13.35 -13.38
C ALA A 118 15.90 -12.47 -12.71
N ILE A 119 15.48 -11.38 -12.04
CA ILE A 119 16.34 -10.47 -11.26
C ILE A 119 17.00 -11.20 -10.09
N LYS A 120 16.24 -12.02 -9.36
CA LYS A 120 16.80 -12.87 -8.29
C LYS A 120 17.85 -13.87 -8.82
N ALA A 121 17.68 -14.35 -10.05
CA ALA A 121 18.66 -15.18 -10.74
C ALA A 121 19.83 -14.37 -11.37
N GLY A 122 19.86 -13.06 -11.16
CA GLY A 122 20.92 -12.15 -11.63
C GLY A 122 20.67 -11.50 -12.99
N ASN A 123 19.52 -11.70 -13.62
CA ASN A 123 19.22 -11.17 -14.96
C ASN A 123 18.45 -9.84 -14.89
N THR A 124 18.74 -8.91 -15.79
CA THR A 124 17.98 -7.64 -15.89
C THR A 124 16.93 -7.73 -17.00
N PRO A 125 15.67 -7.33 -16.76
CA PRO A 125 14.63 -7.30 -17.79
C PRO A 125 15.01 -6.37 -18.96
N LEU A 126 14.67 -6.77 -20.19
CA LEU A 126 15.08 -6.09 -21.43
C LEU A 126 14.47 -4.68 -21.59
N ASP A 127 13.40 -4.38 -20.86
CA ASP A 127 12.63 -3.13 -20.90
C ASP A 127 12.53 -2.46 -19.53
N ILE A 128 13.49 -2.73 -18.63
CA ILE A 128 13.48 -2.22 -17.26
C ILE A 128 13.32 -0.70 -17.22
N ALA A 129 13.87 0.00 -18.21
CA ALA A 129 13.78 1.45 -18.32
C ALA A 129 12.35 1.97 -18.44
N GLN A 130 11.50 1.27 -19.19
CA GLN A 130 10.09 1.67 -19.39
C GLN A 130 9.21 1.31 -18.19
N LYS A 131 9.74 0.51 -17.26
CA LYS A 131 9.08 0.02 -16.05
C LYS A 131 9.54 0.72 -14.80
N THR A 132 10.50 1.64 -14.91
CA THR A 132 11.10 2.34 -13.77
C THR A 132 10.57 3.77 -13.69
N SER A 133 10.20 4.18 -12.48
CA SER A 133 9.96 5.59 -12.14
C SER A 133 10.79 5.96 -10.92
N VAL A 134 11.19 7.23 -10.79
CA VAL A 134 11.95 7.70 -9.63
C VAL A 134 11.33 8.99 -9.10
N SER A 135 11.30 9.10 -7.77
CA SER A 135 10.82 10.27 -7.05
C SER A 135 11.90 10.75 -6.09
N SER A 136 12.19 12.05 -6.10
CA SER A 136 13.12 12.67 -5.14
C SER A 136 12.45 12.78 -3.77
N MET A 137 13.21 12.55 -2.69
CA MET A 137 12.70 12.64 -1.31
C MET A 137 12.95 14.00 -0.64
N MET A 138 13.23 15.07 -1.40
CA MET A 138 13.42 16.40 -0.79
C MET A 138 12.10 17.01 -0.30
N SER A 139 12.19 17.83 0.77
CA SER A 139 11.10 18.19 1.70
C SER A 139 9.82 18.69 1.01
N ARG A 140 8.72 18.00 1.30
CA ARG A 140 7.37 18.26 0.79
C ARG A 140 6.68 19.48 1.42
N GLU A 141 7.42 20.56 1.65
CA GLU A 141 6.89 21.79 2.25
C GLU A 141 6.47 22.85 1.22
N SER A 142 6.80 22.70 -0.08
CA SER A 142 6.35 23.66 -1.08
C SER A 142 4.91 23.38 -1.53
N VAL A 143 3.97 24.18 -1.02
CA VAL A 143 2.61 24.30 -1.57
C VAL A 143 2.70 25.12 -2.87
N GLY A 144 3.10 24.49 -3.97
CA GLY A 144 3.29 25.12 -5.29
C GLY A 144 3.15 24.11 -6.44
N GLU A 145 3.15 24.58 -7.69
CA GLU A 145 3.24 23.69 -8.86
C GLU A 145 4.57 22.90 -8.81
N PRO A 146 4.61 21.62 -9.23
CA PRO A 146 5.81 20.81 -9.19
C PRO A 146 6.84 21.28 -10.22
N CYS A 147 8.09 21.43 -9.81
CA CYS A 147 9.22 21.60 -10.73
C CYS A 147 9.80 20.23 -11.09
N TYR A 148 10.46 20.15 -12.25
CA TYR A 148 11.06 18.91 -12.74
C TYR A 148 12.53 19.13 -13.04
N GLU A 149 13.37 18.21 -12.57
CA GLU A 149 14.78 18.13 -12.91
C GLU A 149 15.02 16.90 -13.77
N ALA A 150 15.80 17.05 -14.85
CA ALA A 150 16.28 15.90 -15.59
C ALA A 150 17.30 15.16 -14.73
N GLN A 151 17.00 13.91 -14.39
CA GLN A 151 17.89 13.03 -13.65
C GLN A 151 18.18 11.80 -14.49
N SER A 152 19.37 11.28 -14.31
CA SER A 152 19.77 10.02 -14.92
C SER A 152 20.06 9.02 -13.83
N ILE A 153 19.56 7.79 -13.98
CA ILE A 153 19.87 6.70 -13.06
C ILE A 153 20.31 5.45 -13.83
N THR A 154 21.43 4.87 -13.43
CA THR A 154 21.96 3.62 -13.97
C THR A 154 21.52 2.45 -13.10
N ILE A 155 20.74 1.54 -13.69
CA ILE A 155 20.34 0.27 -13.06
C ILE A 155 21.39 -0.79 -13.39
N ILE A 156 22.13 -1.19 -12.36
CA ILE A 156 23.21 -2.17 -12.44
C ILE A 156 22.64 -3.59 -12.43
N SER A 157 23.05 -4.36 -13.43
CA SER A 157 22.76 -5.79 -13.52
C SER A 157 23.76 -6.59 -12.66
N PRO A 158 23.30 -7.44 -11.72
CA PRO A 158 24.21 -8.16 -10.82
C PRO A 158 25.14 -9.15 -11.51
N SER A 159 24.71 -9.75 -12.62
CA SER A 159 25.47 -10.79 -13.33
C SER A 159 26.31 -10.27 -14.49
N ASP A 160 25.99 -9.09 -15.02
CA ASP A 160 26.61 -8.54 -16.22
C ASP A 160 26.53 -7.02 -16.24
N PHE A 161 27.58 -6.33 -15.80
CA PHE A 161 27.64 -4.86 -15.81
C PHE A 161 27.49 -4.26 -17.21
N SER A 162 27.82 -5.00 -18.28
CA SER A 162 27.61 -4.50 -19.64
C SER A 162 26.13 -4.45 -20.04
N ALA A 163 25.26 -5.11 -19.26
CA ALA A 163 23.81 -5.05 -19.36
C ALA A 163 23.18 -4.02 -18.40
N SER A 164 23.96 -3.08 -17.84
CA SER A 164 23.40 -1.96 -17.08
C SER A 164 22.59 -1.03 -17.99
N HIS A 165 21.48 -0.51 -17.48
CA HIS A 165 20.62 0.41 -18.23
C HIS A 165 20.62 1.78 -17.57
N THR A 166 21.07 2.81 -18.28
CA THR A 166 20.88 4.20 -17.86
C THR A 166 19.55 4.70 -18.38
N ILE A 167 18.77 5.33 -17.49
CA ILE A 167 17.48 5.92 -17.83
C ILE A 167 17.53 7.41 -17.52
N ASN A 168 17.06 8.21 -18.47
CA ASN A 168 16.83 9.62 -18.27
C ASN A 168 15.37 9.81 -17.87
N ILE A 169 15.14 10.46 -16.75
CA ILE A 169 13.84 10.65 -16.13
C ILE A 169 13.67 12.12 -15.73
N GLN A 170 12.43 12.56 -15.60
CA GLN A 170 12.12 13.84 -14.96
C GLN A 170 11.70 13.55 -13.52
N ALA A 171 12.55 13.93 -12.57
CA ALA A 171 12.25 13.83 -11.16
C ALA A 171 11.55 15.12 -10.70
N GLU A 172 10.46 14.97 -9.95
CA GLU A 172 9.83 16.09 -9.27
C GLU A 172 10.78 16.65 -8.19
N VAL A 173 11.03 17.95 -8.24
CA VAL A 173 11.89 18.67 -7.28
C VAL A 173 11.15 19.89 -6.73
N PRO A 174 11.48 20.35 -5.50
CA PRO A 174 10.96 21.62 -5.00
C PRO A 174 11.32 22.74 -5.97
N CYS A 175 10.33 23.56 -6.33
CA CYS A 175 10.61 24.73 -7.13
C CYS A 175 11.54 25.68 -6.37
N PRO A 176 12.52 26.30 -7.05
CA PRO A 176 13.24 27.43 -6.47
C PRO A 176 12.19 28.44 -6.01
N THR A 177 12.16 28.76 -4.71
CA THR A 177 11.44 29.93 -4.26
C THR A 177 12.17 31.11 -4.88
N ASP A 178 11.49 31.90 -5.72
CA ASP A 178 11.95 33.23 -6.12
C ASP A 178 12.00 34.10 -4.86
N ASP A 179 13.00 33.85 -4.02
CA ASP A 179 13.40 34.72 -2.91
C ASP A 179 14.20 35.92 -3.44
N SER A 180 14.14 36.17 -4.76
CA SER A 180 14.34 37.47 -5.38
C SER A 180 13.18 38.41 -4.97
N ASN A 181 13.05 38.60 -3.67
CA ASN A 181 12.51 39.81 -3.06
C ASN A 181 13.69 40.78 -2.86
N ASP A 182 14.48 40.96 -3.91
CA ASP A 182 15.29 42.15 -4.18
C ASP A 182 14.35 43.33 -4.42
N GLY A 183 13.65 43.70 -3.36
CA GLY A 183 13.19 45.07 -3.18
C GLY A 183 14.42 45.98 -3.12
N PHE A 184 14.92 46.44 -4.27
CA PHE A 184 15.77 47.63 -4.36
C PHE A 184 15.92 48.13 -5.80
N TRP A 185 14.84 48.62 -6.39
CA TRP A 185 14.93 49.76 -7.30
C TRP A 185 13.99 50.85 -6.78
N ASP A 186 14.46 51.53 -5.73
CA ASP A 186 14.10 52.93 -5.51
C ASP A 186 14.56 53.68 -6.76
N ASP A 187 13.61 53.93 -7.66
CA ASP A 187 13.74 54.85 -8.78
C ASP A 187 13.69 56.28 -8.23
N ASP A 188 14.75 56.67 -7.52
CA ASP A 188 15.02 58.04 -7.13
C ASP A 188 15.68 58.76 -8.32
N GLY A 189 14.86 59.44 -9.11
CA GLY A 189 15.27 60.72 -9.70
C GLY A 189 14.86 60.96 -11.13
N ASP A 190 13.67 61.54 -11.33
CA ASP A 190 13.64 62.77 -12.13
C ASP A 190 12.56 63.77 -11.69
N THR A 191 13.05 64.87 -11.13
CA THR A 191 12.34 66.12 -10.89
C THR A 191 12.23 66.93 -12.18
N SER A 192 11.04 66.96 -12.79
CA SER A 192 10.52 68.09 -13.60
C SER A 192 9.04 67.83 -13.88
N GLY A 193 8.07 68.74 -13.82
CA GLY A 193 8.05 70.19 -13.90
C GLY A 193 6.87 70.56 -14.82
N GLY A 194 5.81 71.15 -14.28
CA GLY A 194 4.68 71.75 -15.03
C GLY A 194 3.50 70.81 -15.33
N GLY A 195 2.23 71.19 -15.29
CA GLY A 195 1.60 72.50 -15.16
C GLY A 195 0.45 72.65 -16.17
N GLY A 196 -0.80 72.71 -15.69
CA GLY A 196 -2.02 73.12 -16.44
C GLY A 196 -2.57 72.06 -17.41
N GLY A 197 -3.87 71.82 -17.59
CA GLY A 197 -5.08 72.59 -17.34
C GLY A 197 -5.97 72.42 -18.58
N GLY A 198 -7.23 71.97 -18.42
CA GLY A 198 -8.13 71.82 -19.57
C GLY A 198 -9.42 71.08 -19.26
N VAL A 199 -10.54 71.77 -19.45
CA VAL A 199 -11.89 71.45 -18.98
C VAL A 199 -12.76 71.00 -20.15
N GLY A 200 -13.62 70.00 -19.91
CA GLY A 200 -15.01 70.01 -20.42
C GLY A 200 -15.36 69.16 -21.63
N GLY A 201 -16.49 68.45 -21.53
CA GLY A 201 -17.27 68.02 -22.70
C GLY A 201 -17.83 66.60 -22.66
N ASN A 202 -18.96 66.42 -21.99
CA ASN A 202 -19.90 65.29 -22.12
C ASN A 202 -20.71 65.42 -23.45
N PRO A 203 -21.75 64.60 -23.69
CA PRO A 203 -21.84 63.20 -24.11
C PRO A 203 -22.31 63.07 -25.58
N ASP A 204 -22.34 61.86 -26.15
CA ASP A 204 -23.47 61.33 -26.95
C ASP A 204 -23.14 59.95 -27.57
N THR A 205 -23.87 58.91 -27.16
CA THR A 205 -24.87 58.13 -27.93
C THR A 205 -24.33 57.27 -29.07
N GLY A 206 -24.71 55.99 -29.08
CA GLY A 206 -24.63 55.20 -30.32
C GLY A 206 -24.62 53.72 -30.11
N SER A 207 -25.80 53.17 -29.86
CA SER A 207 -26.16 51.77 -29.87
C SER A 207 -25.93 51.06 -31.22
N ASP A 208 -25.82 49.73 -31.10
CA ASP A 208 -26.35 48.69 -32.00
C ASP A 208 -25.42 48.00 -33.04
N PRO A 209 -25.78 46.76 -33.47
CA PRO A 209 -24.89 45.59 -33.50
C PRO A 209 -24.90 44.93 -34.90
N PHE A 210 -24.40 43.70 -35.00
CA PHE A 210 -24.40 42.79 -36.16
C PHE A 210 -23.31 42.95 -37.23
N GLY A 211 -22.70 41.80 -37.55
CA GLY A 211 -22.54 41.36 -38.93
C GLY A 211 -21.10 41.29 -39.41
N GLY A 212 -20.61 40.07 -39.63
CA GLY A 212 -19.25 39.81 -40.09
C GLY A 212 -19.03 39.98 -41.59
N LEU A 213 -17.82 39.51 -41.97
CA LEU A 213 -17.33 39.12 -43.31
C LEU A 213 -16.68 40.20 -44.21
N LEU A 214 -15.37 39.97 -44.44
CA LEU A 214 -14.53 40.22 -45.65
C LEU A 214 -13.63 41.47 -45.70
N GLY A 215 -12.33 41.19 -45.95
CA GLY A 215 -11.28 42.08 -46.49
C GLY A 215 -10.45 42.77 -45.41
N GLY A 216 -9.11 42.70 -45.34
CA GLY A 216 -8.08 42.44 -46.33
C GLY A 216 -7.00 43.51 -46.13
N GLY A 217 -5.75 43.13 -45.81
CA GLY A 217 -4.68 44.11 -45.59
C GLY A 217 -3.36 43.47 -45.19
N ASN A 218 -2.45 43.41 -46.16
CA ASN A 218 -1.13 42.79 -46.11
C ASN A 218 -0.17 43.45 -45.11
N GLY A 219 0.57 42.61 -44.38
CA GLY A 219 1.76 42.98 -43.64
C GLY A 219 2.67 41.76 -43.47
N ILE A 220 3.41 41.41 -44.53
CA ILE A 220 4.46 40.38 -44.48
C ILE A 220 5.68 41.03 -43.81
N GLY A 221 5.86 40.75 -42.52
CA GLY A 221 7.13 40.92 -41.81
C GLY A 221 7.70 39.53 -41.55
N ASP A 222 8.51 39.05 -42.48
CA ASP A 222 9.29 37.81 -42.34
C ASP A 222 10.44 38.08 -41.36
N GLY A 223 10.22 37.71 -40.10
CA GLY A 223 11.23 37.64 -39.05
C GLY A 223 11.43 36.19 -38.66
N THR A 224 12.08 35.43 -39.54
CA THR A 224 12.62 34.10 -39.24
C THR A 224 13.78 34.24 -38.24
N GLY A 225 13.44 34.22 -36.95
CA GLY A 225 14.40 34.02 -35.86
C GLY A 225 14.98 32.61 -35.95
N ASN A 226 16.11 32.49 -36.63
CA ASN A 226 16.96 31.31 -36.66
C ASN A 226 17.63 31.13 -35.28
N PRO A 227 17.44 30.01 -34.54
CA PRO A 227 18.07 29.77 -33.24
C PRO A 227 19.56 29.39 -33.35
N ASN A 228 20.28 29.89 -34.35
CA ASN A 228 21.66 29.50 -34.64
C ASN A 228 22.51 30.67 -35.16
N GLN A 229 22.42 31.82 -34.48
CA GLN A 229 23.49 32.83 -34.54
C GLN A 229 24.34 32.72 -33.29
N THR A 230 25.46 32.00 -33.42
CA THR A 230 26.62 32.22 -32.56
C THR A 230 27.17 33.61 -32.87
N ASP A 231 27.18 34.48 -31.87
CA ASP A 231 27.92 35.74 -31.92
C ASP A 231 29.42 35.42 -32.00
N PRO A 232 30.14 35.78 -33.08
CA PRO A 232 31.57 35.47 -33.21
C PRO A 232 32.47 36.33 -32.30
N ASN A 233 31.91 37.28 -31.54
CA ASN A 233 32.66 38.17 -30.65
C ASN A 233 32.27 38.04 -29.18
N ASP A 234 31.58 36.97 -28.79
CA ASP A 234 31.42 36.61 -27.39
C ASP A 234 32.48 35.57 -26.99
N PRO A 235 33.60 35.97 -26.36
CA PRO A 235 34.63 35.05 -25.91
C PRO A 235 34.24 34.22 -24.67
N ASP A 236 32.97 34.24 -24.24
CA ASP A 236 32.51 33.57 -23.00
C ASP A 236 31.77 32.24 -23.22
N THR A 237 31.94 31.58 -24.38
CA THR A 237 31.35 30.24 -24.64
C THR A 237 32.26 29.06 -24.31
N THR A 238 33.36 29.32 -23.60
CA THR A 238 34.03 28.29 -22.80
C THR A 238 34.01 28.78 -21.37
N ASP A 239 32.88 28.61 -20.69
CA ASP A 239 32.91 28.45 -19.25
C ASP A 239 33.23 26.97 -18.96
N PRO A 240 34.50 26.61 -18.67
CA PRO A 240 34.86 25.25 -18.28
C PRO A 240 34.38 24.87 -16.87
N ASP A 241 33.66 25.74 -16.13
CA ASP A 241 33.22 25.43 -14.77
C ASP A 241 31.91 24.62 -14.67
N ASP A 242 31.15 24.42 -15.75
CA ASP A 242 29.88 23.66 -15.68
C ASP A 242 30.06 22.13 -15.60
N THR A 243 31.32 21.66 -15.54
CA THR A 243 31.66 20.23 -15.31
C THR A 243 32.11 19.94 -13.88
N GLN A 244 32.10 20.94 -13.00
CA GLN A 244 32.91 20.89 -11.77
C GLN A 244 32.23 20.29 -10.54
N ASP A 245 31.04 19.69 -10.66
CA ASP A 245 30.33 19.11 -9.51
C ASP A 245 29.82 17.68 -9.77
N CYS A 246 30.69 16.80 -10.26
CA CYS A 246 30.44 15.36 -10.20
C CYS A 246 31.59 14.56 -9.60
N LEU A 247 31.23 13.51 -8.85
CA LEU A 247 32.15 12.74 -8.01
C LEU A 247 33.24 12.04 -8.83
N GLU A 248 32.86 11.54 -10.00
CA GLU A 248 33.71 10.87 -10.96
C GLU A 248 33.17 11.13 -12.37
N LEU A 249 34.08 11.13 -13.34
CA LEU A 249 33.73 11.09 -14.75
C LEU A 249 33.77 9.64 -15.25
N ASP A 250 32.85 9.30 -16.14
CA ASP A 250 32.89 8.03 -16.88
C ASP A 250 34.07 8.00 -17.89
N ALA A 251 34.21 6.88 -18.62
CA ALA A 251 35.29 6.73 -19.61
C ALA A 251 35.18 7.72 -20.78
N GLU A 252 34.01 8.31 -20.96
CA GLU A 252 33.66 9.28 -21.98
C GLU A 252 33.80 10.73 -21.49
N GLY A 253 34.10 10.94 -20.20
CA GLY A 253 34.26 12.27 -19.61
C GLY A 253 32.95 12.93 -19.16
N ASN A 254 31.85 12.18 -19.06
CA ASN A 254 30.57 12.67 -18.54
C ASN A 254 30.50 12.44 -17.03
N CYS A 255 29.75 13.30 -16.34
CA CYS A 255 29.45 13.11 -14.94
C CYS A 255 28.74 11.78 -14.69
N MET A 256 29.23 11.03 -13.71
CA MET A 256 28.62 9.76 -13.40
C MET A 256 27.26 9.97 -12.72
N ASP A 257 26.24 9.41 -13.34
CA ASP A 257 24.85 9.45 -12.90
C ASP A 257 24.61 8.66 -11.61
N ASP A 258 23.43 8.87 -10.99
CA ASP A 258 23.00 8.07 -9.85
C ASP A 258 22.96 6.57 -10.24
N ALA A 259 23.51 5.66 -9.43
CA ALA A 259 23.53 4.23 -9.71
C ALA A 259 22.79 3.44 -8.64
N THR A 260 22.06 2.41 -9.06
CA THR A 260 21.32 1.52 -8.15
C THR A 260 21.35 0.08 -8.67
N ALA A 261 21.10 -0.90 -7.82
CA ALA A 261 20.80 -2.26 -8.25
C ALA A 261 19.47 -2.68 -7.63
N ILE A 262 18.55 -3.19 -8.46
CA ILE A 262 17.21 -3.58 -8.02
C ILE A 262 17.35 -4.57 -6.86
N LEU A 263 16.84 -4.17 -5.70
CA LEU A 263 16.80 -5.03 -4.53
C LEU A 263 15.38 -5.57 -4.39
N ILE A 264 15.20 -6.81 -4.81
CA ILE A 264 13.98 -7.55 -4.54
C ILE A 264 14.22 -8.28 -3.23
N THR A 265 13.76 -7.70 -2.12
CA THR A 265 13.64 -8.50 -0.90
C THR A 265 12.69 -9.64 -1.17
N GLU A 266 12.87 -10.75 -0.46
CA GLU A 266 11.76 -11.66 -0.27
C GLU A 266 10.72 -10.97 0.62
N ASN A 267 10.12 -9.90 0.10
CA ASN A 267 8.69 -9.77 0.21
C ASN A 267 8.16 -11.10 -0.28
N ASN A 268 7.85 -11.98 0.69
CA ASN A 268 7.11 -13.20 0.53
C ASN A 268 6.25 -13.07 -0.72
N SER A 269 6.71 -13.59 -1.87
CA SER A 269 5.84 -13.75 -3.04
C SER A 269 4.85 -14.89 -2.79
N THR A 270 4.81 -15.38 -1.55
CA THR A 270 3.77 -16.17 -0.89
C THR A 270 2.81 -15.31 -0.06
N GLY A 271 3.05 -14.01 0.13
CA GLY A 271 2.29 -13.13 1.01
C GLY A 271 0.90 -12.79 0.48
N ALA A 272 0.73 -12.59 -0.84
CA ALA A 272 -0.62 -12.44 -1.39
C ALA A 272 -1.48 -13.69 -1.14
N ASP A 273 -0.86 -14.86 -1.16
CA ASP A 273 -1.47 -16.16 -0.88
C ASP A 273 -1.39 -16.58 0.61
N ASP A 274 -0.90 -15.71 1.48
CA ASP A 274 -0.86 -15.97 2.92
C ASP A 274 -2.13 -15.38 3.57
N PRO A 275 -2.99 -16.22 4.18
CA PRO A 275 -4.13 -15.75 4.95
C PRO A 275 -3.77 -14.65 5.97
N CYS A 276 -2.60 -14.76 6.61
CA CYS A 276 -2.12 -13.78 7.59
C CYS A 276 -1.90 -12.39 6.99
N PHE A 277 -1.31 -12.32 5.80
CA PHE A 277 -1.11 -11.06 5.09
C PHE A 277 -2.44 -10.40 4.71
N GLN A 278 -3.42 -11.18 4.23
CA GLN A 278 -4.74 -10.62 3.89
C GLN A 278 -5.50 -10.14 5.12
N LEU A 279 -5.33 -10.77 6.29
CA LEU A 279 -5.89 -10.28 7.55
C LEU A 279 -5.26 -8.95 8.00
N LYS A 280 -3.94 -8.80 7.84
CA LYS A 280 -3.28 -7.52 8.08
C LYS A 280 -3.85 -6.42 7.18
N ARG A 281 -4.05 -6.70 5.89
CA ARG A 281 -4.66 -5.72 4.97
C ARG A 281 -6.08 -5.31 5.38
N LEU A 282 -6.83 -6.22 6.02
CA LEU A 282 -8.16 -5.93 6.54
C LEU A 282 -8.14 -4.91 7.69
N THR A 283 -7.07 -4.90 8.49
CA THR A 283 -6.90 -4.00 9.64
C THR A 283 -5.94 -2.83 9.38
N SER A 284 -5.19 -2.81 8.27
CA SER A 284 -4.35 -1.66 7.92
C SER A 284 -5.20 -0.44 7.57
N PRO A 285 -4.81 0.79 7.98
CA PRO A 285 -5.42 2.00 7.46
C PRO A 285 -5.34 2.00 5.92
N PRO A 286 -6.47 2.21 5.23
CA PRO A 286 -6.39 2.24 3.79
C PRO A 286 -5.77 3.52 3.25
N ALA A 287 -4.73 3.40 2.41
CA ALA A 287 -4.09 4.48 1.67
C ALA A 287 -4.66 4.55 0.25
N TYR A 288 -5.96 4.86 0.13
CA TYR A 288 -6.57 5.14 -1.17
C TYR A 288 -6.47 6.64 -1.48
N SER A 289 -6.11 6.94 -2.73
CA SER A 289 -6.00 8.33 -3.20
C SER A 289 -7.31 9.09 -3.15
N GLU A 290 -8.44 8.38 -3.22
CA GLU A 290 -9.78 8.95 -3.13
C GLU A 290 -10.59 8.33 -1.98
N THR A 291 -11.43 9.15 -1.36
CA THR A 291 -12.40 8.65 -0.38
C THR A 291 -13.38 7.70 -1.05
N ASN A 292 -13.72 6.61 -0.37
CA ASN A 292 -14.70 5.67 -0.89
C ASN A 292 -16.11 6.30 -0.89
N PRO A 293 -16.78 6.42 -2.05
CA PRO A 293 -18.10 7.07 -2.13
C PRO A 293 -19.18 6.28 -1.38
N TYR A 294 -18.98 5.00 -1.09
CA TYR A 294 -19.94 4.17 -0.34
C TYR A 294 -19.87 4.39 1.18
N THR A 295 -18.82 5.04 1.70
CA THR A 295 -18.68 5.37 3.13
C THR A 295 -19.08 6.81 3.44
N GLN A 296 -19.30 7.65 2.43
CA GLN A 296 -19.73 9.04 2.63
C GLN A 296 -21.17 9.07 3.15
N SER A 297 -21.45 9.95 4.11
CA SER A 297 -22.80 10.12 4.67
C SER A 297 -23.81 10.68 3.66
N SER A 298 -23.33 11.39 2.64
CA SER A 298 -24.12 11.90 1.51
C SER A 298 -24.43 10.84 0.45
N SER A 299 -23.82 9.64 0.55
CA SER A 299 -23.97 8.60 -0.45
C SER A 299 -25.37 8.00 -0.42
N PRO A 300 -26.06 7.85 -1.58
CA PRO A 300 -27.34 7.16 -1.64
C PRO A 300 -27.22 5.66 -1.26
N TYR A 301 -26.00 5.12 -1.25
CA TYR A 301 -25.72 3.74 -0.85
C TYR A 301 -25.39 3.60 0.65
N ASN A 302 -25.20 4.71 1.37
CA ASN A 302 -25.00 4.74 2.82
C ASN A 302 -26.27 5.24 3.52
N THR A 303 -27.41 4.61 3.22
CA THR A 303 -28.75 5.08 3.61
C THR A 303 -28.93 5.26 5.13
N ASN A 304 -28.17 4.52 5.95
CA ASN A 304 -28.24 4.60 7.40
C ASN A 304 -27.03 5.32 8.03
N GLY A 305 -26.11 5.85 7.22
CA GLY A 305 -24.85 6.44 7.69
C GLY A 305 -23.89 5.45 8.36
N LYS A 306 -24.19 4.14 8.30
CA LYS A 306 -23.44 3.09 9.00
C LYS A 306 -22.36 2.43 8.14
N ASN A 307 -22.35 2.59 6.81
CA ASN A 307 -21.28 2.04 6.00
C ASN A 307 -19.94 2.68 6.39
N THR A 308 -18.90 1.86 6.43
CA THR A 308 -17.59 2.29 6.94
C THR A 308 -16.45 1.54 6.24
N LYS A 309 -15.21 1.72 6.70
CA LYS A 309 -14.04 0.96 6.24
C LYS A 309 -14.03 -0.42 6.91
N PRO A 310 -13.56 -1.51 6.26
CA PRO A 310 -13.52 -2.86 6.86
C PRO A 310 -12.87 -2.92 8.24
N ARG A 311 -11.71 -2.28 8.45
CA ARG A 311 -11.08 -2.12 9.76
C ARG A 311 -12.03 -1.55 10.81
N LEU A 312 -12.70 -0.44 10.50
CA LEU A 312 -13.61 0.22 11.45
C LEU A 312 -14.86 -0.61 11.72
N ALA A 313 -15.32 -1.42 10.76
CA ALA A 313 -16.39 -2.38 11.00
C ALA A 313 -15.97 -3.47 11.99
N LEU A 314 -14.73 -3.98 11.92
CA LEU A 314 -14.22 -4.94 12.90
C LEU A 314 -14.12 -4.37 14.31
N ILE A 315 -13.62 -3.13 14.43
CA ILE A 315 -13.39 -2.51 15.74
C ILE A 315 -14.71 -2.08 16.36
N ASN A 316 -15.56 -1.39 15.61
CA ASN A 316 -16.71 -0.68 16.20
C ASN A 316 -17.96 -1.55 16.35
N ILE A 317 -17.99 -2.76 15.78
CA ILE A 317 -19.13 -3.67 15.93
C ILE A 317 -19.25 -4.20 17.37
N ASP A 318 -18.19 -4.09 18.16
CA ASP A 318 -18.18 -4.42 19.59
C ASP A 318 -19.23 -3.65 20.41
N ASN A 319 -19.55 -2.41 20.00
CA ASN A 319 -20.58 -1.58 20.61
C ASN A 319 -21.98 -2.22 20.53
N GLU A 320 -22.17 -3.14 19.57
CA GLU A 320 -23.42 -3.85 19.35
C GLU A 320 -23.49 -5.19 20.13
N LEU A 321 -22.43 -5.61 20.84
CA LEU A 321 -22.41 -6.86 21.63
C LEU A 321 -23.43 -6.91 22.77
N SER A 322 -23.89 -5.75 23.25
CA SER A 322 -24.93 -5.66 24.27
C SER A 322 -26.35 -5.88 23.73
N SER A 323 -26.50 -5.97 22.40
CA SER A 323 -27.76 -6.26 21.73
C SER A 323 -28.17 -7.71 21.94
N ASN A 324 -29.49 -7.96 21.97
CA ASN A 324 -30.06 -9.32 21.87
C ASN A 324 -30.11 -9.86 20.43
N TRP A 325 -29.61 -9.07 19.49
CA TRP A 325 -29.60 -9.31 18.05
C TRP A 325 -28.16 -9.31 17.57
N GLU A 326 -27.85 -10.21 16.64
CA GLU A 326 -26.62 -10.14 15.86
C GLU A 326 -26.62 -8.87 15.02
N HIS A 327 -25.45 -8.30 14.81
CA HIS A 327 -25.25 -7.22 13.85
C HIS A 327 -24.10 -7.63 12.95
N GLY A 328 -24.07 -7.13 11.72
CA GLY A 328 -23.02 -7.51 10.79
C GLY A 328 -22.70 -6.47 9.74
N PHE A 329 -21.57 -6.67 9.08
CA PHE A 329 -21.16 -5.95 7.90
C PHE A 329 -20.68 -6.93 6.83
N GLY A 330 -21.08 -6.71 5.58
CA GLY A 330 -20.43 -7.35 4.44
C GLY A 330 -19.25 -6.49 3.95
N PHE A 331 -18.16 -7.11 3.49
CA PHE A 331 -17.01 -6.43 2.90
C PHE A 331 -17.03 -6.51 1.38
N TYR A 332 -16.82 -5.39 0.69
CA TYR A 332 -17.07 -5.25 -0.75
C TYR A 332 -15.95 -4.54 -1.52
N ASN A 333 -15.63 -5.06 -2.73
CA ASN A 333 -14.71 -4.47 -3.72
C ASN A 333 -15.45 -3.92 -4.96
N ARG A 334 -16.46 -3.05 -4.77
CA ARG A 334 -17.41 -2.73 -5.85
C ARG A 334 -16.86 -1.74 -6.89
N GLY A 335 -16.69 -2.18 -8.15
CA GLY A 335 -16.67 -1.41 -9.42
C GLY A 335 -15.65 -0.27 -9.60
N ASN A 336 -14.96 0.08 -8.52
CA ASN A 336 -14.15 1.27 -8.33
C ASN A 336 -12.82 0.89 -7.65
N TYR A 337 -12.54 -0.40 -7.49
CA TYR A 337 -11.26 -0.93 -7.02
C TYR A 337 -10.28 -0.97 -8.21
N PRO A 338 -9.00 -0.62 -8.03
CA PRO A 338 -8.34 -0.23 -6.78
C PRO A 338 -8.55 1.23 -6.34
N LYS A 339 -9.11 2.09 -7.21
CA LYS A 339 -9.18 3.55 -7.02
C LYS A 339 -9.77 4.02 -5.67
N HIS A 340 -10.86 3.40 -5.20
CA HIS A 340 -11.59 3.83 -4.00
C HIS A 340 -11.50 2.85 -2.81
N GLY A 341 -10.80 1.72 -2.98
CA GLY A 341 -10.69 0.69 -1.94
C GLY A 341 -11.95 -0.09 -1.58
N PRO A 342 -11.85 -1.06 -0.66
CA PRO A 342 -12.99 -1.77 -0.12
C PRO A 342 -13.80 -0.92 0.86
N TYR A 343 -15.05 -1.31 1.05
CA TYR A 343 -15.92 -0.77 2.11
C TYR A 343 -16.67 -1.89 2.83
N ALA A 344 -17.17 -1.57 4.02
CA ALA A 344 -18.03 -2.40 4.83
C ALA A 344 -19.46 -1.85 4.80
N GLN A 345 -20.41 -2.65 4.32
CA GLN A 345 -21.83 -2.30 4.31
C GLN A 345 -22.52 -2.89 5.52
N HIS A 346 -23.20 -2.07 6.32
CA HIS A 346 -23.95 -2.56 7.47
C HIS A 346 -25.16 -3.40 7.04
N ILE A 347 -25.27 -4.61 7.60
CA ILE A 347 -26.36 -5.56 7.38
C ILE A 347 -27.14 -5.70 8.69
N PRO A 348 -28.39 -5.19 8.77
CA PRO A 348 -29.19 -5.32 9.97
C PRO A 348 -29.67 -6.77 10.17
N SER A 349 -29.84 -7.19 11.43
CA SER A 349 -30.53 -8.44 11.72
C SER A 349 -31.99 -8.41 11.25
N LYS A 350 -32.49 -9.59 10.86
CA LYS A 350 -33.90 -9.81 10.55
C LYS A 350 -34.65 -10.30 11.80
N ASN A 351 -35.97 -10.45 11.71
CA ASN A 351 -36.90 -10.81 12.81
C ASN A 351 -36.55 -12.08 13.65
N GLN A 352 -35.46 -12.77 13.36
CA GLN A 352 -35.00 -14.01 13.97
C GLN A 352 -33.71 -13.86 14.80
N LYS A 353 -33.30 -12.63 15.15
CA LYS A 353 -32.08 -12.31 15.93
C LYS A 353 -30.75 -12.63 15.25
N ASN A 354 -30.76 -13.27 14.09
CA ASN A 354 -29.58 -13.55 13.29
C ASN A 354 -29.36 -12.51 12.20
N VAL A 355 -28.12 -12.37 11.76
CA VAL A 355 -27.76 -11.63 10.55
C VAL A 355 -27.68 -12.60 9.37
N ILE A 356 -28.29 -12.23 8.24
CA ILE A 356 -28.20 -13.02 7.00
C ILE A 356 -27.52 -12.15 5.97
N PHE A 357 -26.29 -12.51 5.62
CA PHE A 357 -25.52 -11.82 4.60
C PHE A 357 -26.07 -12.15 3.21
N PRO A 358 -26.62 -11.16 2.49
CA PRO A 358 -27.08 -11.40 1.12
C PRO A 358 -25.87 -11.66 0.23
N GLN A 359 -25.89 -12.73 -0.56
CA GLN A 359 -24.90 -12.95 -1.60
C GLN A 359 -24.96 -11.79 -2.61
N GLN A 360 -23.84 -11.14 -2.82
CA GLN A 360 -23.74 -9.98 -3.70
C GLN A 360 -22.48 -10.10 -4.55
N PRO A 361 -22.50 -9.58 -5.79
CA PRO A 361 -21.27 -9.45 -6.55
C PRO A 361 -20.31 -8.56 -5.74
N TYR A 362 -19.00 -8.77 -5.87
CA TYR A 362 -17.97 -8.00 -5.17
C TYR A 362 -17.85 -8.22 -3.65
N GLN A 363 -18.73 -9.01 -3.02
CA GLN A 363 -18.60 -9.30 -1.60
C GLN A 363 -17.48 -10.32 -1.37
N TYR A 364 -16.47 -9.95 -0.59
CA TYR A 364 -15.33 -10.82 -0.31
C TYR A 364 -15.25 -11.27 1.16
N GLY A 365 -16.07 -10.71 2.04
CA GLY A 365 -16.10 -11.17 3.42
C GLY A 365 -17.25 -10.64 4.23
N THR A 366 -17.26 -11.03 5.50
CA THR A 366 -18.26 -10.64 6.48
C THR A 366 -17.61 -10.41 7.84
N VAL A 367 -18.25 -9.59 8.67
CA VAL A 367 -18.05 -9.57 10.12
C VAL A 367 -19.41 -9.53 10.80
N HIS A 368 -19.61 -10.30 11.85
CA HIS A 368 -20.80 -10.17 12.70
C HIS A 368 -20.50 -10.35 14.19
N THR A 369 -21.50 -10.10 15.02
CA THR A 369 -21.49 -10.39 16.45
C THR A 369 -22.40 -11.54 16.78
N HIS A 370 -22.06 -12.31 17.81
CA HIS A 370 -23.04 -13.16 18.51
C HIS A 370 -23.45 -12.51 19.84
N PRO A 371 -24.75 -12.37 20.13
CA PRO A 371 -25.25 -11.67 21.30
C PRO A 371 -25.00 -12.42 22.61
N ILE A 372 -24.88 -11.69 23.72
CA ILE A 372 -24.69 -12.27 25.06
C ILE A 372 -26.06 -12.64 25.66
N ASN A 373 -26.65 -13.74 25.19
CA ASN A 373 -28.01 -14.12 25.59
C ASN A 373 -28.18 -15.59 26.00
N ASP A 374 -27.09 -16.27 26.34
CA ASP A 374 -27.01 -17.71 26.67
C ASP A 374 -27.53 -18.67 25.59
N VAL A 375 -27.97 -18.16 24.44
CA VAL A 375 -28.46 -18.95 23.30
C VAL A 375 -27.41 -18.98 22.19
N ALA A 376 -26.73 -17.85 21.93
CA ALA A 376 -25.72 -17.80 20.90
C ALA A 376 -24.41 -18.43 21.40
N ILE A 377 -23.88 -19.37 20.62
CA ILE A 377 -22.57 -19.98 20.86
C ILE A 377 -21.51 -18.92 20.53
N PRO A 378 -20.58 -18.56 21.44
CA PRO A 378 -19.60 -17.50 21.18
C PRO A 378 -18.44 -17.98 20.28
N MET A 379 -18.74 -18.71 19.20
CA MET A 379 -17.80 -19.19 18.18
C MET A 379 -18.56 -19.48 16.87
N PHE A 380 -17.85 -19.69 15.76
CA PHE A 380 -18.45 -19.91 14.44
C PHE A 380 -19.37 -21.14 14.40
N SER A 381 -20.57 -20.98 13.82
CA SER A 381 -21.54 -22.04 13.57
C SER A 381 -21.34 -22.71 12.20
N ALA A 382 -22.11 -23.76 11.91
CA ALA A 382 -22.15 -24.37 10.58
C ALA A 382 -22.53 -23.35 9.49
N GLU A 383 -23.52 -22.50 9.76
CA GLU A 383 -23.98 -21.46 8.84
C GLU A 383 -22.88 -20.42 8.55
N ASP A 384 -22.02 -20.09 9.53
CA ASP A 384 -20.88 -19.20 9.30
C ASP A 384 -19.87 -19.81 8.35
N LEU A 385 -19.56 -21.11 8.52
CA LEU A 385 -18.67 -21.87 7.64
C LEU A 385 -19.19 -21.90 6.20
N TYR A 386 -20.49 -22.16 6.04
CA TYR A 386 -21.12 -22.16 4.73
C TYR A 386 -21.22 -20.74 4.14
N SER A 387 -21.45 -19.72 4.97
CA SER A 387 -21.48 -18.32 4.53
C SER A 387 -20.15 -17.93 3.86
N LEU A 388 -19.02 -18.32 4.44
CA LEU A 388 -17.69 -18.12 3.85
C LEU A 388 -17.58 -18.74 2.44
N LEU A 389 -17.94 -20.02 2.31
CA LEU A 389 -17.93 -20.72 1.02
C LEU A 389 -18.88 -20.06 0.01
N SER A 390 -20.07 -19.69 0.47
CA SER A 390 -21.12 -19.12 -0.35
C SER A 390 -20.75 -17.75 -0.92
N VAL A 391 -20.19 -16.87 -0.08
CA VAL A 391 -19.64 -15.57 -0.50
C VAL A 391 -18.54 -15.76 -1.53
N ARG A 392 -17.61 -16.70 -1.27
CA ARG A 392 -16.52 -17.03 -2.20
C ARG A 392 -17.05 -17.49 -3.56
N ASN A 393 -17.92 -18.50 -3.58
CA ASN A 393 -18.45 -19.06 -4.83
C ASN A 393 -19.22 -18.00 -5.63
N TYR A 394 -20.01 -17.17 -4.95
CA TYR A 394 -20.71 -16.08 -5.61
C TYR A 394 -19.73 -15.06 -6.19
N TYR A 395 -18.69 -14.67 -5.45
CA TYR A 395 -17.67 -13.74 -5.95
C TYR A 395 -16.95 -14.29 -7.19
N THR A 396 -16.49 -15.55 -7.16
CA THR A 396 -15.71 -16.15 -8.25
C THR A 396 -16.52 -16.45 -9.50
N ASN A 397 -17.83 -16.68 -9.37
CA ASN A 397 -18.72 -16.93 -10.50
C ASN A 397 -19.12 -15.64 -11.25
N ASN A 398 -18.87 -14.47 -10.67
CA ASN A 398 -19.02 -13.19 -11.35
C ASN A 398 -17.65 -12.76 -11.88
N SER A 399 -17.58 -12.19 -13.10
CA SER A 399 -16.38 -11.90 -13.93
C SER A 399 -15.29 -10.99 -13.34
N LEU A 400 -14.99 -11.10 -12.06
CA LEU A 400 -14.18 -10.22 -11.24
C LEU A 400 -12.93 -10.92 -10.70
N GLN A 401 -12.65 -12.11 -11.21
CA GLN A 401 -11.45 -12.86 -10.90
C GLN A 401 -10.19 -12.04 -11.24
N GLU A 402 -10.26 -11.15 -12.23
CA GLU A 402 -9.16 -10.25 -12.61
C GLU A 402 -8.74 -9.27 -11.49
N TYR A 403 -9.65 -8.93 -10.57
CA TYR A 403 -9.34 -8.05 -9.42
C TYR A 403 -9.02 -8.83 -8.14
N ASN A 404 -9.16 -10.16 -8.16
CA ASN A 404 -8.83 -11.00 -7.02
C ASN A 404 -7.43 -11.58 -7.17
N THR A 405 -6.42 -10.72 -7.02
CA THR A 405 -5.01 -11.14 -7.06
C THR A 405 -4.61 -12.03 -5.87
N ALA A 406 -5.43 -12.08 -4.82
CA ALA A 406 -5.20 -12.88 -3.62
C ALA A 406 -5.86 -14.27 -3.66
N GLY A 407 -6.51 -14.63 -4.76
CA GLY A 407 -7.19 -15.91 -4.92
C GLY A 407 -8.18 -16.20 -3.79
N ASP A 408 -8.16 -17.42 -3.26
CA ASP A 408 -9.08 -17.82 -2.18
C ASP A 408 -8.72 -17.20 -0.82
N ASN A 409 -7.49 -16.71 -0.67
CA ASN A 409 -7.05 -16.04 0.55
C ASN A 409 -7.67 -14.66 0.72
N LEU A 410 -8.36 -14.11 -0.29
CA LEU A 410 -9.14 -12.88 -0.12
C LEU A 410 -10.29 -13.08 0.89
N PHE A 411 -10.90 -14.26 0.91
CA PHE A 411 -12.16 -14.47 1.60
C PHE A 411 -11.99 -14.60 3.12
N VAL A 412 -12.92 -14.01 3.87
CA VAL A 412 -12.88 -13.95 5.33
C VAL A 412 -14.27 -13.84 5.94
N THR A 413 -14.50 -14.58 7.01
CA THR A 413 -15.64 -14.36 7.92
C THR A 413 -15.06 -14.08 9.29
N ALA A 414 -15.34 -12.89 9.83
CA ALA A 414 -14.91 -12.46 11.15
C ALA A 414 -16.09 -12.48 12.12
N LEU A 415 -15.78 -12.75 13.39
CA LEU A 415 -16.76 -12.85 14.46
C LEU A 415 -16.25 -12.09 15.67
N VAL A 416 -17.06 -11.16 16.19
CA VAL A 416 -16.77 -10.45 17.43
C VAL A 416 -17.71 -10.97 18.51
N VAL A 417 -17.15 -11.50 19.60
CA VAL A 417 -17.90 -12.16 20.68
C VAL A 417 -17.40 -11.69 22.03
N LYS A 418 -18.23 -11.88 23.07
CA LYS A 418 -17.81 -11.70 24.45
C LYS A 418 -17.79 -13.04 25.18
N GLN A 419 -16.63 -13.42 25.72
CA GLN A 419 -16.41 -14.68 26.44
C GLN A 419 -15.82 -14.35 27.81
N ASN A 420 -16.47 -14.79 28.90
CA ASN A 420 -16.05 -14.48 30.26
C ASN A 420 -15.72 -12.98 30.50
N GLY A 421 -16.56 -12.09 29.93
CA GLY A 421 -16.39 -10.65 30.08
C GLY A 421 -15.36 -9.99 29.15
N VAL A 422 -14.56 -10.77 28.41
CA VAL A 422 -13.53 -10.29 27.48
C VAL A 422 -14.08 -10.32 26.05
N THR A 423 -13.85 -9.25 25.28
CA THR A 423 -14.20 -9.22 23.86
C THR A 423 -13.09 -9.91 23.06
N HIS A 424 -13.47 -10.86 22.23
CA HIS A 424 -12.58 -11.53 21.28
C HIS A 424 -13.06 -11.24 19.85
N THR A 425 -12.09 -11.04 18.96
CA THR A 425 -12.34 -10.95 17.53
C THR A 425 -11.64 -12.10 16.84
N TYR A 426 -12.43 -13.02 16.30
CA TYR A 426 -11.95 -14.16 15.55
C TYR A 426 -12.15 -13.96 14.05
N ALA A 427 -11.39 -14.67 13.23
CA ALA A 427 -11.61 -14.79 11.80
C ALA A 427 -11.36 -16.21 11.33
N ILE A 428 -12.14 -16.64 10.35
CA ILE A 428 -11.88 -17.85 9.57
C ILE A 428 -11.51 -17.47 8.14
N LYS A 429 -10.53 -18.20 7.60
CA LYS A 429 -10.04 -18.02 6.23
C LYS A 429 -9.90 -19.35 5.51
N ILE A 430 -10.04 -19.31 4.19
CA ILE A 430 -9.87 -20.45 3.30
C ILE A 430 -8.37 -20.70 3.14
N GLU A 431 -7.91 -21.91 3.46
CA GLU A 431 -6.53 -22.37 3.24
C GLU A 431 -6.46 -23.43 2.12
N ASP A 432 -7.56 -24.17 1.93
CA ASP A 432 -7.73 -25.13 0.85
C ASP A 432 -9.21 -25.17 0.41
N ILE A 433 -9.50 -24.52 -0.72
CA ILE A 433 -10.86 -24.45 -1.25
C ILE A 433 -11.41 -25.83 -1.63
N SER A 434 -10.57 -26.77 -2.06
CA SER A 434 -11.03 -28.08 -2.52
C SER A 434 -11.67 -28.88 -1.39
N LYS A 435 -11.17 -28.68 -0.17
CA LYS A 435 -11.72 -29.24 1.06
C LYS A 435 -12.98 -28.53 1.51
N LEU A 436 -12.98 -27.19 1.51
CA LEU A 436 -14.13 -26.41 1.94
C LEU A 436 -15.36 -26.63 1.05
N GLN A 437 -15.16 -26.93 -0.24
CA GLN A 437 -16.23 -27.27 -1.18
C GLN A 437 -17.07 -28.48 -0.75
N SER A 438 -16.59 -29.35 0.15
CA SER A 438 -17.39 -30.42 0.72
C SER A 438 -18.66 -29.93 1.43
N LEU A 439 -18.66 -28.70 1.97
CA LEU A 439 -19.84 -28.09 2.58
C LEU A 439 -20.96 -27.83 1.56
N GLN A 440 -20.65 -27.67 0.27
CA GLN A 440 -21.68 -27.48 -0.75
C GLN A 440 -22.55 -28.73 -0.88
N ALA A 441 -21.96 -29.93 -0.85
CA ALA A 441 -22.71 -31.17 -0.94
C ALA A 441 -23.62 -31.37 0.27
N LEU A 442 -23.13 -31.07 1.48
CA LEU A 442 -23.93 -31.11 2.70
C LEU A 442 -25.10 -30.12 2.63
N TRP A 443 -24.85 -28.91 2.14
CA TRP A 443 -25.88 -27.87 2.02
C TRP A 443 -26.92 -28.18 0.94
N ASP A 444 -26.49 -28.73 -0.20
CA ASP A 444 -27.38 -29.11 -1.30
C ASP A 444 -28.36 -30.21 -0.86
N ASP A 445 -28.03 -30.97 0.17
CA ASP A 445 -28.91 -31.95 0.80
C ASP A 445 -29.79 -31.41 1.93
N SER A 446 -29.73 -30.10 2.20
CA SER A 446 -30.57 -29.51 3.23
C SER A 446 -32.04 -29.83 3.02
N LYS A 447 -32.72 -30.22 4.11
CA LYS A 447 -34.12 -30.68 4.10
C LYS A 447 -34.35 -31.98 3.32
N ASP A 448 -33.39 -32.89 3.30
CA ASP A 448 -33.50 -34.20 2.63
C ASP A 448 -33.84 -34.00 1.14
N SER A 449 -33.05 -33.15 0.48
CA SER A 449 -33.29 -32.80 -0.93
C SER A 449 -33.03 -33.98 -1.86
N ASN A 450 -32.24 -34.98 -1.42
CA ASN A 450 -32.02 -36.24 -2.13
C ASN A 450 -33.09 -37.32 -1.85
N ASN A 451 -34.00 -37.10 -0.88
CA ASN A 451 -35.06 -38.01 -0.45
C ASN A 451 -34.59 -39.38 0.12
N ASP A 452 -33.41 -39.45 0.72
CA ASP A 452 -32.91 -40.64 1.42
C ASP A 452 -33.36 -40.73 2.90
N GLY A 453 -34.00 -39.67 3.41
CA GLY A 453 -34.57 -39.59 4.74
C GLY A 453 -33.60 -39.04 5.81
N ILE A 454 -32.43 -38.55 5.40
CA ILE A 454 -31.42 -37.92 6.24
C ILE A 454 -31.30 -36.45 5.81
N ASP A 455 -31.09 -35.54 6.75
CA ASP A 455 -30.76 -34.14 6.47
C ASP A 455 -29.31 -33.94 6.89
N GLU A 456 -28.38 -34.18 5.96
CA GLU A 456 -26.93 -34.17 6.22
C GLU A 456 -26.47 -32.81 6.73
N TRP A 457 -27.09 -31.72 6.25
CA TRP A 457 -26.82 -30.38 6.76
C TRP A 457 -27.22 -30.26 8.23
N LYS A 458 -28.42 -30.74 8.57
CA LYS A 458 -28.89 -30.73 9.95
C LYS A 458 -28.01 -31.59 10.84
N ASP A 459 -27.65 -32.80 10.43
CA ASP A 459 -26.78 -33.69 11.19
C ASP A 459 -25.39 -33.08 11.40
N PHE A 460 -24.85 -32.41 10.38
CA PHE A 460 -23.60 -31.66 10.45
C PHE A 460 -23.69 -30.50 11.45
N SER A 461 -24.75 -29.69 11.37
CA SER A 461 -24.98 -28.54 12.24
C SER A 461 -25.20 -28.99 13.70
N ASP A 462 -26.07 -29.98 13.92
CA ASP A 462 -26.34 -30.57 15.25
C ASP A 462 -25.06 -31.17 15.87
N LYS A 463 -24.15 -31.74 15.04
CA LYS A 463 -22.86 -32.23 15.52
C LYS A 463 -21.95 -31.10 16.02
N ILE A 464 -21.85 -29.99 15.27
CA ILE A 464 -21.07 -28.82 15.70
C ILE A 464 -21.63 -28.25 17.01
N ASP A 465 -22.95 -28.06 17.06
CA ASP A 465 -23.65 -27.56 18.26
C ASP A 465 -23.49 -28.50 19.45
N GLY A 466 -23.54 -29.82 19.22
CA GLY A 466 -23.29 -30.84 20.23
C GLY A 466 -21.88 -30.76 20.80
N MET A 467 -20.85 -30.60 19.96
CA MET A 467 -19.46 -30.46 20.41
C MET A 467 -19.26 -29.22 21.30
N TYR A 468 -19.90 -28.10 20.98
CA TYR A 468 -19.87 -26.93 21.85
C TYR A 468 -20.63 -27.15 23.17
N SER A 469 -21.83 -27.75 23.10
CA SER A 469 -22.68 -27.99 24.27
C SER A 469 -22.07 -28.99 25.25
N GLU A 470 -21.30 -29.97 24.76
CA GLU A 470 -20.60 -30.96 25.60
C GLU A 470 -19.27 -30.41 26.16
N GLY A 471 -18.58 -29.57 25.39
CA GLY A 471 -17.24 -29.09 25.72
C GLY A 471 -17.16 -27.75 26.46
N ALA A 472 -18.22 -26.93 26.43
CA ALA A 472 -18.23 -25.59 27.00
C ALA A 472 -19.51 -25.28 27.80
N ASP A 473 -19.35 -24.56 28.92
CA ASP A 473 -20.44 -24.03 29.75
C ASP A 473 -20.91 -22.64 29.27
N ASN A 474 -21.44 -22.58 28.04
CA ASN A 474 -21.95 -21.36 27.41
C ASN A 474 -20.97 -20.15 27.54
N ILE A 475 -21.49 -18.92 27.66
CA ILE A 475 -20.70 -17.68 27.72
C ILE A 475 -19.67 -17.59 28.87
N ASN A 476 -19.76 -18.50 29.86
CA ASN A 476 -18.89 -18.50 31.03
C ASN A 476 -17.55 -19.20 30.78
N SER A 477 -17.42 -19.98 29.71
CA SER A 477 -16.17 -20.66 29.38
C SER A 477 -15.12 -19.68 28.85
N GLU A 478 -13.85 -19.97 29.14
CA GLU A 478 -12.73 -19.22 28.60
C GLU A 478 -12.67 -19.38 27.06
N GLY A 479 -12.24 -18.34 26.35
CA GLY A 479 -12.13 -18.37 24.89
C GLY A 479 -11.27 -19.54 24.37
N ALA A 480 -10.24 -19.95 25.12
CA ALA A 480 -9.39 -21.09 24.79
C ALA A 480 -10.16 -22.43 24.68
N VAL A 481 -11.26 -22.60 25.44
CA VAL A 481 -12.12 -23.80 25.35
C VAL A 481 -12.83 -23.83 24.01
N TYR A 482 -13.47 -22.72 23.62
CA TYR A 482 -14.16 -22.60 22.33
C TYR A 482 -13.21 -22.70 21.15
N GLN A 483 -12.05 -22.05 21.23
CA GLN A 483 -10.98 -22.14 20.23
C GLN A 483 -10.56 -23.60 20.03
N LYS A 484 -10.36 -24.36 21.12
CA LYS A 484 -10.00 -25.77 21.05
C LYS A 484 -11.08 -26.59 20.35
N ILE A 485 -12.34 -26.48 20.77
CA ILE A 485 -13.46 -27.23 20.20
C ILE A 485 -13.58 -26.95 18.69
N PHE A 486 -13.52 -25.68 18.29
CA PHE A 486 -13.57 -25.31 16.88
C PHE A 486 -12.39 -25.87 16.08
N LEU A 487 -11.17 -25.82 16.63
CA LEU A 487 -10.00 -26.39 15.95
C LEU A 487 -10.09 -27.92 15.84
N GLU A 488 -10.72 -28.61 16.79
CA GLU A 488 -11.02 -30.04 16.69
C GLU A 488 -12.03 -30.31 15.57
N ILE A 489 -13.10 -29.52 15.46
CA ILE A 489 -14.07 -29.56 14.35
C ILE A 489 -13.35 -29.42 13.01
N VAL A 490 -12.54 -28.36 12.84
CA VAL A 490 -11.82 -28.07 11.59
C VAL A 490 -10.86 -29.20 11.22
N ARG A 491 -10.11 -29.75 12.19
CA ARG A 491 -9.17 -30.85 11.97
C ARG A 491 -9.89 -32.15 11.62
N ASP A 492 -10.92 -32.51 12.37
CA ASP A 492 -11.57 -33.81 12.27
C ASP A 492 -12.45 -33.91 11.00
N LEU A 493 -12.95 -32.77 10.52
CA LEU A 493 -13.69 -32.67 9.26
C LEU A 493 -12.80 -32.29 8.07
N ASP A 494 -11.54 -31.92 8.32
CA ASP A 494 -10.57 -31.46 7.33
C ASP A 494 -11.14 -30.40 6.38
N LEU A 495 -11.73 -29.33 6.92
CA LEU A 495 -12.48 -28.34 6.13
C LEU A 495 -11.62 -27.40 5.27
N GLY A 496 -10.30 -27.46 5.40
CA GLY A 496 -9.39 -26.56 4.65
C GLY A 496 -9.51 -25.09 5.06
N ILE A 497 -9.82 -24.80 6.32
CA ILE A 497 -9.89 -23.44 6.85
C ILE A 497 -8.93 -23.26 8.03
N GLY A 498 -8.50 -22.02 8.25
CA GLY A 498 -7.72 -21.61 9.41
C GLY A 498 -8.54 -20.75 10.36
N LEU A 499 -8.27 -20.87 11.67
CA LEU A 499 -8.78 -19.98 12.70
C LEU A 499 -7.72 -18.94 13.07
N TYR A 500 -8.14 -17.69 13.20
CA TYR A 500 -7.31 -16.55 13.54
C TYR A 500 -7.96 -15.76 14.67
N GLU A 501 -7.14 -15.15 15.52
CA GLU A 501 -7.59 -14.23 16.58
C GLU A 501 -6.85 -12.90 16.43
N MET A 502 -7.59 -11.80 16.60
CA MET A 502 -7.05 -10.45 16.59
C MET A 502 -6.78 -10.00 18.02
N GLU A 503 -5.56 -9.54 18.28
CA GLU A 503 -5.18 -8.83 19.49
C GLU A 503 -5.15 -7.34 19.18
N ALA A 504 -6.06 -6.58 19.80
CA ALA A 504 -6.01 -5.13 19.77
C ALA A 504 -5.18 -4.64 20.96
N THR A 505 -4.03 -4.01 20.70
CA THR A 505 -3.18 -3.42 21.74
C THR A 505 -3.29 -1.91 21.72
N GLY A 506 -3.61 -1.31 22.88
CA GLY A 506 -3.64 0.14 23.11
C GLY A 506 -5.05 0.69 23.30
N ASP A 507 -5.36 1.15 24.52
CA ASP A 507 -6.67 1.76 24.86
C ASP A 507 -6.73 3.27 24.55
N GLN A 508 -5.67 3.84 23.97
CA GLN A 508 -5.52 5.29 23.79
C GLN A 508 -5.24 5.65 22.33
N PRO A 509 -5.78 6.78 21.83
CA PRO A 509 -5.46 7.31 20.50
C PRO A 509 -3.95 7.49 20.30
N PRO A 510 -3.40 7.27 19.09
CA PRO A 510 -4.09 6.87 17.85
C PRO A 510 -4.56 5.40 17.89
N LEU A 511 -5.58 5.05 17.08
CA LEU A 511 -6.30 3.76 17.06
C LEU A 511 -5.47 2.53 17.47
N PRO A 512 -6.05 1.54 18.17
CA PRO A 512 -5.34 0.35 18.64
C PRO A 512 -4.57 -0.31 17.50
N LEU A 513 -3.37 -0.78 17.79
CA LEU A 513 -2.61 -1.61 16.85
C LEU A 513 -3.22 -3.01 16.87
N GLU A 514 -3.77 -3.46 15.74
CA GLU A 514 -4.34 -4.80 15.61
C GLU A 514 -3.31 -5.79 15.06
N LYS A 515 -2.98 -6.81 15.85
CA LYS A 515 -2.12 -7.92 15.45
C LYS A 515 -2.96 -9.17 15.29
N TRP A 516 -2.74 -9.93 14.22
CA TRP A 516 -3.39 -11.22 14.03
C TRP A 516 -2.45 -12.36 14.43
N LYS A 517 -3.02 -13.43 14.96
CA LYS A 517 -2.31 -14.70 15.19
C LYS A 517 -3.15 -15.86 14.68
N LYS A 518 -2.51 -16.82 14.02
CA LYS A 518 -3.13 -18.08 13.61
C LYS A 518 -3.20 -19.02 14.82
N LEU A 519 -4.37 -19.57 15.07
CA LEU A 519 -4.61 -20.54 16.14
C LEU A 519 -4.56 -21.96 15.56
N THR A 520 -3.89 -22.87 16.26
CA THR A 520 -3.74 -24.29 15.86
C THR A 520 -3.80 -25.20 17.07
N LEU A 521 -3.98 -26.51 16.87
CA LEU A 521 -3.78 -27.50 17.92
C LEU A 521 -2.35 -28.02 17.84
N ASN A 522 -1.61 -27.94 18.95
CA ASN A 522 -0.31 -28.60 19.06
C ASN A 522 -0.47 -30.12 19.24
N THR A 523 0.65 -30.83 19.34
CA THR A 523 0.68 -32.30 19.52
C THR A 523 -0.03 -32.80 20.78
N ASN A 524 -0.31 -31.92 21.75
CA ASN A 524 -1.00 -32.24 23.00
C ASN A 524 -2.48 -31.81 22.98
N ASN A 525 -3.04 -31.47 21.81
CA ASN A 525 -4.39 -30.92 21.66
C ASN A 525 -4.64 -29.66 22.52
N GLN A 526 -3.61 -28.83 22.68
CA GLN A 526 -3.72 -27.51 23.27
C GLN A 526 -3.66 -26.45 22.18
N VAL A 527 -4.38 -25.35 22.38
CA VAL A 527 -4.35 -24.21 21.46
C VAL A 527 -2.95 -23.59 21.50
N ALA A 528 -2.33 -23.48 20.33
CA ALA A 528 -1.09 -22.77 20.09
C ALA A 528 -1.35 -21.62 19.13
N ALA A 529 -0.69 -20.49 19.38
CA ALA A 529 -0.80 -19.29 18.56
C ALA A 529 0.52 -19.03 17.83
N THR A 530 0.44 -18.76 16.53
CA THR A 530 1.56 -18.32 15.71
C THR A 530 1.27 -16.91 15.21
N PRO A 531 2.10 -15.90 15.55
CA PRO A 531 1.90 -14.54 15.06
C PRO A 531 1.89 -14.48 13.53
N CYS A 532 0.98 -13.68 12.98
CA CYS A 532 1.03 -13.27 11.58
C CYS A 532 2.15 -12.23 11.43
N ASN A 533 3.39 -12.69 11.25
CA ASN A 533 4.59 -11.84 11.18
C ASN A 533 4.60 -10.95 9.96
#